data_AF-A0A7Y1Y8P0-F1
#
_entry.id   AF-A0A7Y1Y8P0-F1
#
_cell.length_a   1.000
_cell.length_b   1.000
_cell.length_c   1.000
_cell.angle_alpha   90.00
_cell.angle_beta   90.00
_cell.angle_gamma   90.00
#
_symmetry.space_group_name_H-M   'P 1'
#
loop_
_entity.id
_entity.type
_entity.pdbx_description
1 polymer ?
#
loop_
_entity_poly.entity_id
_entity_poly.type
_entity_poly.pdbx_seq_one_letter_code
_entity_poly.pdbx_strand_id
1 'polypeptide(L)'
;MEHAVSRTRARMAIAVVMLLVASALLAAQAKPADATTLARVPASLFAQVADEVHAPTIVGGWFANYDGVDGESNDAGHNNWVDIVSIDWGANKPGAGNGNSRRRGSAQVRDFVIQFDYEKASVKLLEKLLRGEVIPKLEVELTVSFDGQRLTYLKYEMKNVQVVSYDVGGVADGTQPLVTVANNFEEIKVTYSEYDEKGSLAGNVETSWKRETAK
;
A
#
# COMPACT_ATOMS: atom_id res chain seq x y z
N MET A 1 -17.80 -0.47 -36.83
CA MET A 1 -18.32 0.58 -35.91
C MET A 1 -18.35 0.13 -34.45
N GLU A 2 -18.40 -1.18 -34.16
CA GLU A 2 -18.37 -1.76 -32.80
C GLU A 2 -17.09 -1.45 -31.99
N HIS A 3 -15.92 -1.43 -32.65
CA HIS A 3 -14.63 -1.13 -32.00
C HIS A 3 -14.47 0.31 -31.49
N ALA A 4 -15.27 1.27 -31.99
CA ALA A 4 -15.21 2.66 -31.53
C ALA A 4 -16.08 2.89 -30.29
N VAL A 5 -17.19 2.16 -30.16
CA VAL A 5 -18.11 2.26 -29.02
C VAL A 5 -17.52 1.61 -27.75
N SER A 6 -16.76 0.52 -27.90
CA SER A 6 -16.03 -0.14 -26.80
C SER A 6 -14.92 0.74 -26.21
N ARG A 7 -14.12 1.42 -27.05
CA ARG A 7 -13.05 2.33 -26.60
C ARG A 7 -13.57 3.57 -25.87
N THR A 8 -14.76 4.05 -26.23
CA THR A 8 -15.42 5.16 -25.55
C THR A 8 -15.98 4.74 -24.20
N ARG A 9 -16.50 3.50 -24.08
CA ARG A 9 -17.01 2.94 -22.82
C ARG A 9 -15.89 2.64 -21.81
N ALA A 10 -14.74 2.11 -22.26
CA ALA A 10 -13.58 1.86 -21.40
C ALA A 10 -12.94 3.17 -20.89
N ARG A 11 -12.82 4.19 -21.76
CA ARG A 11 -12.38 5.54 -21.36
C ARG A 11 -13.33 6.21 -20.38
N MET A 12 -14.62 5.95 -20.50
CA MET A 12 -15.65 6.48 -19.59
C MET A 12 -15.60 5.77 -18.23
N ALA A 13 -15.35 4.46 -18.18
CA ALA A 13 -15.22 3.70 -16.94
C ALA A 13 -14.01 4.15 -16.09
N ILE A 14 -12.84 4.35 -16.70
CA ILE A 14 -11.64 4.82 -15.99
C ILE A 14 -11.80 6.28 -15.53
N ALA A 15 -12.43 7.13 -16.34
CA ALA A 15 -12.74 8.51 -15.96
C ALA A 15 -13.78 8.57 -14.82
N VAL A 16 -14.76 7.66 -14.80
CA VAL A 16 -15.77 7.54 -13.74
C VAL A 16 -15.15 7.02 -12.44
N VAL A 17 -14.19 6.09 -12.49
CA VAL A 17 -13.44 5.61 -11.32
C VAL A 17 -12.60 6.73 -10.71
N MET A 18 -11.91 7.55 -11.52
CA MET A 18 -11.20 8.73 -10.99
C MET A 18 -12.15 9.81 -10.45
N LEU A 19 -13.32 10.00 -11.08
CA LEU A 19 -14.33 10.95 -10.63
C LEU A 19 -15.02 10.52 -9.33
N LEU A 20 -15.22 9.21 -9.12
CA LEU A 20 -15.79 8.65 -7.90
C LEU A 20 -14.81 8.73 -6.73
N VAL A 21 -13.51 8.49 -6.96
CA VAL A 21 -12.48 8.70 -5.94
C VAL A 21 -12.38 10.20 -5.59
N ALA A 22 -12.46 11.09 -6.58
CA ALA A 22 -12.50 12.53 -6.34
C ALA A 22 -13.78 12.98 -5.59
N SER A 23 -14.94 12.37 -5.88
CA SER A 23 -16.23 12.71 -5.24
C SER A 23 -16.32 12.20 -3.81
N ALA A 24 -15.78 11.01 -3.52
CA ALA A 24 -15.67 10.50 -2.15
C ALA A 24 -14.72 11.36 -1.30
N LEU A 25 -13.62 11.84 -1.91
CA LEU A 25 -12.69 12.77 -1.27
C LEU A 25 -13.31 14.16 -1.04
N LEU A 26 -14.21 14.60 -1.94
CA LEU A 26 -14.95 15.86 -1.81
C LEU A 26 -16.09 15.77 -0.78
N ALA A 27 -16.76 14.61 -0.68
CA ALA A 27 -17.79 14.34 0.32
C ALA A 27 -17.21 14.28 1.75
N ALA A 28 -15.97 13.79 1.92
CA ALA A 28 -15.26 13.81 3.19
C ALA A 28 -14.85 15.22 3.67
N GLN A 29 -14.91 16.23 2.78
CA GLN A 29 -14.57 17.63 3.06
C GLN A 29 -15.80 18.54 3.23
N ALA A 30 -17.02 18.03 3.00
CA ALA A 30 -18.24 18.83 3.05
C ALA A 30 -18.75 19.02 4.49
N LYS A 31 -18.83 20.28 4.93
CA LYS A 31 -19.38 20.71 6.22
C LYS A 31 -20.90 20.42 6.27
N PRO A 32 -21.48 20.04 7.43
CA PRO A 32 -22.86 19.57 7.48
C PRO A 32 -23.83 20.75 7.40
N ALA A 33 -24.31 21.06 6.21
CA ALA A 33 -25.54 21.81 5.99
C ALA A 33 -26.15 21.36 4.67
N ASP A 34 -27.48 21.23 4.67
CA ASP A 34 -28.37 20.95 3.52
C ASP A 34 -28.71 19.48 3.21
N ALA A 35 -29.37 18.83 4.18
CA ALA A 35 -30.03 17.52 4.04
C ALA A 35 -31.32 17.54 3.19
N THR A 36 -31.67 18.65 2.54
CA THR A 36 -32.97 18.82 1.87
C THR A 36 -32.93 18.57 0.34
N THR A 37 -31.74 18.35 -0.24
CA THR A 37 -31.58 18.11 -1.69
C THR A 37 -31.46 16.61 -2.05
N LEU A 38 -31.59 15.69 -1.08
CA LEU A 38 -31.43 14.24 -1.32
C LEU A 38 -32.74 13.49 -1.68
N ALA A 39 -33.89 14.17 -1.68
CA ALA A 39 -35.20 13.50 -1.74
C ALA A 39 -35.79 13.30 -3.15
N ARG A 40 -35.04 13.46 -4.25
CA ARG A 40 -35.59 13.29 -5.61
C ARG A 40 -34.70 12.45 -6.54
N VAL A 41 -34.10 11.39 -6.01
CA VAL A 41 -33.45 10.39 -6.86
C VAL A 41 -34.45 9.29 -7.20
N PRO A 42 -34.78 9.05 -8.49
CA PRO A 42 -35.72 8.00 -8.88
C PRO A 42 -35.15 6.61 -8.57
N ALA A 43 -36.00 5.67 -8.13
CA ALA A 43 -35.61 4.29 -7.77
C ALA A 43 -34.88 3.55 -8.90
N SER A 44 -35.15 3.89 -10.16
CA SER A 44 -34.42 3.34 -11.32
C SER A 44 -32.97 3.78 -11.37
N LEU A 45 -32.63 4.99 -10.90
CA LEU A 45 -31.25 5.43 -10.76
C LEU A 45 -30.55 4.61 -9.68
N PHE A 46 -31.20 4.37 -8.54
CA PHE A 46 -30.66 3.48 -7.49
C PHE A 46 -30.44 2.05 -7.98
N ALA A 47 -31.34 1.49 -8.78
CA ALA A 47 -31.14 0.17 -9.38
C ALA A 47 -29.97 0.17 -10.39
N GLN A 48 -29.81 1.26 -11.16
CA GLN A 48 -28.71 1.42 -12.10
C GLN A 48 -27.35 1.64 -11.39
N VAL A 49 -27.34 2.28 -10.22
CA VAL A 49 -26.14 2.35 -9.35
C VAL A 49 -25.90 1.02 -8.64
N ALA A 50 -26.94 0.26 -8.26
CA ALA A 50 -26.78 -1.00 -7.53
C ALA A 50 -26.15 -2.11 -8.37
N ASP A 51 -26.45 -2.20 -9.67
CA ASP A 51 -25.73 -3.11 -10.59
C ASP A 51 -24.28 -2.64 -10.87
N GLU A 52 -23.97 -1.36 -10.67
CA GLU A 52 -22.62 -0.79 -10.75
C GLU A 52 -21.87 -0.81 -9.41
N VAL A 53 -22.55 -1.12 -8.30
CA VAL A 53 -21.96 -1.33 -6.96
C VAL A 53 -21.44 -2.77 -6.78
N HIS A 54 -21.54 -3.60 -7.82
CA HIS A 54 -20.51 -4.63 -8.03
C HIS A 54 -19.23 -3.98 -8.58
N ALA A 55 -18.70 -2.99 -7.84
CA ALA A 55 -17.27 -2.75 -7.87
C ALA A 55 -16.65 -4.13 -7.65
N PRO A 56 -15.76 -4.64 -8.53
CA PRO A 56 -15.04 -5.86 -8.21
C PRO A 56 -14.45 -5.59 -6.83
N THR A 57 -14.85 -6.39 -5.84
CA THR A 57 -14.23 -6.32 -4.54
C THR A 57 -12.74 -6.44 -4.85
N ILE A 58 -11.96 -5.38 -4.64
CA ILE A 58 -10.53 -5.44 -4.86
C ILE A 58 -10.03 -6.36 -3.76
N VAL A 59 -10.07 -7.66 -4.02
CA VAL A 59 -9.51 -8.69 -3.16
C VAL A 59 -8.01 -8.65 -3.43
N GLY A 60 -7.38 -7.64 -2.84
CA GLY A 60 -5.94 -7.48 -2.79
C GLY A 60 -5.37 -8.11 -1.53
N GLY A 61 -4.09 -8.42 -1.57
CA GLY A 61 -3.31 -8.90 -0.43
C GLY A 61 -2.07 -8.05 -0.29
N TRP A 62 -1.59 -7.91 0.93
CA TRP A 62 -0.37 -7.21 1.27
C TRP A 62 0.59 -8.23 1.87
N PHE A 63 1.79 -8.33 1.31
CA PHE A 63 2.73 -9.38 1.68
C PHE A 63 4.11 -8.80 1.94
N ALA A 64 4.81 -9.32 2.95
CA ALA A 64 6.21 -8.98 3.23
C ALA A 64 7.10 -10.22 3.16
N ASN A 65 8.21 -10.12 2.42
CA ASN A 65 9.29 -11.09 2.43
C ASN A 65 10.51 -10.51 3.15
N TYR A 66 10.92 -11.15 4.23
CA TYR A 66 12.16 -10.83 4.92
C TYR A 66 13.20 -11.91 4.60
N ASP A 67 14.36 -11.53 4.05
CA ASP A 67 15.41 -12.49 3.73
C ASP A 67 15.83 -13.31 4.97
N GLY A 68 15.62 -14.64 4.91
CA GLY A 68 15.95 -15.56 5.99
C GLY A 68 14.94 -15.58 7.16
N VAL A 69 13.74 -15.02 6.98
CA VAL A 69 12.63 -15.09 7.93
C VAL A 69 11.36 -15.52 7.21
N ASP A 70 10.91 -16.74 7.46
CA ASP A 70 9.69 -17.28 6.87
C ASP A 70 8.44 -16.75 7.63
N GLY A 71 7.42 -16.33 6.89
CA GLY A 71 6.04 -16.10 7.37
C GLY A 71 5.08 -17.24 6.96
N GLU A 72 3.80 -17.15 7.31
CA GLU A 72 2.80 -18.24 7.22
C GLU A 72 1.84 -18.10 6.04
N SER A 73 2.01 -17.08 5.19
CA SER A 73 1.14 -16.88 4.03
C SER A 73 1.15 -18.09 3.10
N ASN A 74 -0.04 -18.44 2.62
CA ASN A 74 -0.30 -19.52 1.67
C ASN A 74 -0.79 -18.98 0.31
N ASP A 75 -0.67 -17.67 0.07
CA ASP A 75 -1.10 -17.05 -1.17
C ASP A 75 -0.25 -17.54 -2.36
N ALA A 76 -0.93 -17.78 -3.48
CA ALA A 76 -0.28 -18.19 -4.72
C ALA A 76 0.58 -17.04 -5.27
N GLY A 77 1.89 -17.13 -5.03
CA GLY A 77 2.88 -16.09 -5.38
C GLY A 77 3.63 -15.54 -4.17
N HIS A 78 3.11 -15.76 -2.95
CA HIS A 78 3.67 -15.24 -1.70
C HIS A 78 3.76 -16.34 -0.63
N ASN A 79 4.00 -17.58 -1.02
CA ASN A 79 4.14 -18.69 -0.08
C ASN A 79 5.30 -18.45 0.89
N ASN A 80 5.03 -18.62 2.19
CA ASN A 80 5.93 -18.32 3.30
C ASN A 80 6.30 -16.84 3.47
N TRP A 81 5.51 -15.92 2.92
CA TRP A 81 5.62 -14.50 3.23
C TRP A 81 4.77 -14.17 4.47
N VAL A 82 4.92 -12.97 4.99
CA VAL A 82 4.10 -12.40 6.05
C VAL A 82 2.85 -11.77 5.43
N ASP A 83 1.67 -12.13 5.91
CA ASP A 83 0.42 -11.44 5.55
C ASP A 83 0.31 -10.13 6.36
N ILE A 84 0.29 -9.00 5.66
CA ILE A 84 0.33 -7.68 6.27
C ILE A 84 -1.09 -7.16 6.51
N VAL A 85 -1.30 -6.59 7.70
CA VAL A 85 -2.51 -5.85 8.07
C VAL A 85 -2.42 -4.39 7.68
N SER A 86 -1.28 -3.73 7.93
CA SER A 86 -1.08 -2.34 7.55
C SER A 86 0.40 -1.98 7.36
N ILE A 87 0.65 -0.89 6.63
CA ILE A 87 1.97 -0.24 6.56
C ILE A 87 1.86 1.25 6.85
N ASP A 88 2.94 1.84 7.36
CA ASP A 88 3.14 3.29 7.39
C ASP A 88 4.60 3.61 7.11
N TRP A 89 4.85 4.49 6.15
CA TRP A 89 6.18 5.03 5.88
C TRP A 89 6.04 6.35 5.15
N GLY A 90 7.12 7.12 5.04
CA GLY A 90 7.10 8.34 4.25
C GLY A 90 8.37 9.14 4.36
N ALA A 91 8.43 10.26 3.65
CA ALA A 91 9.56 11.16 3.68
C ALA A 91 9.11 12.61 3.78
N ASN A 92 9.85 13.41 4.54
CA ASN A 92 9.63 14.84 4.65
C ASN A 92 10.93 15.59 4.35
N LYS A 93 10.82 16.77 3.73
CA LYS A 93 11.95 17.67 3.51
C LYS A 93 11.69 18.95 4.28
N PRO A 94 12.60 19.38 5.18
CA PRO A 94 12.47 20.67 5.83
C PRO A 94 12.38 21.79 4.78
N GLY A 95 11.42 22.72 4.96
CA GLY A 95 11.25 23.86 4.08
C GLY A 95 12.51 24.73 4.01
N ALA A 96 12.73 25.42 2.88
CA ALA A 96 13.81 26.39 2.78
C ALA A 96 13.47 27.60 3.66
N GLY A 97 14.34 27.96 4.62
CA GLY A 97 14.15 29.13 5.46
C GLY A 97 14.07 30.44 4.64
N ASN A 98 13.34 31.43 5.17
CA ASN A 98 13.13 32.73 4.54
C ASN A 98 14.40 33.59 4.74
N GLY A 99 15.23 33.77 3.71
CA GLY A 99 16.41 34.66 3.77
C GLY A 99 17.60 34.20 2.92
N ASN A 100 18.69 34.98 2.94
CA ASN A 100 19.90 34.75 2.13
C ASN A 100 20.74 33.52 2.59
N SER A 101 20.30 32.81 3.63
CA SER A 101 20.91 31.57 4.12
C SER A 101 19.95 30.39 3.91
N ARG A 102 19.70 30.05 2.64
CA ARG A 102 18.98 28.81 2.28
C ARG A 102 19.87 27.60 2.53
N ARG A 103 19.94 27.12 3.78
CA ARG A 103 20.39 25.74 4.04
C ARG A 103 19.27 24.81 3.60
N ARG A 104 19.45 24.18 2.45
CA ARG A 104 18.52 23.19 1.89
C ARG A 104 18.65 21.92 2.74
N GLY A 105 17.70 21.66 3.63
CA GLY A 105 17.66 20.39 4.38
C GLY A 105 17.59 19.20 3.41
N SER A 106 18.29 18.10 3.72
CA SER A 106 18.11 16.84 3.01
C SER A 106 16.72 16.25 3.32
N ALA A 107 16.19 15.45 2.40
CA ALA A 107 14.97 14.70 2.67
C ALA A 107 15.25 13.68 3.78
N GLN A 108 14.34 13.58 4.74
CA GLN A 108 14.38 12.60 5.81
C GLN A 108 13.33 11.54 5.49
N VAL A 109 13.78 10.30 5.32
CA VAL A 109 12.92 9.14 5.12
C VAL A 109 12.71 8.46 6.48
N ARG A 110 11.44 8.28 6.86
CA ARG A 110 11.03 7.57 8.07
C ARG A 110 11.24 6.06 7.91
N ASP A 111 11.29 5.36 9.03
CA ASP A 111 11.30 3.89 9.02
C ASP A 111 10.02 3.35 8.36
N PHE A 112 10.13 2.16 7.78
CA PHE A 112 9.00 1.46 7.18
C PHE A 112 8.32 0.61 8.25
N VAL A 113 7.14 1.02 8.69
CA VAL A 113 6.37 0.33 9.72
C VAL A 113 5.44 -0.68 9.06
N ILE A 114 5.46 -1.92 9.56
CA ILE A 114 4.58 -3.01 9.12
C ILE A 114 3.85 -3.54 10.34
N GLN A 115 2.54 -3.76 10.20
CA GLN A 115 1.72 -4.45 11.18
C GLN A 115 1.17 -5.75 10.60
N PHE A 116 1.22 -6.83 11.36
CA PHE A 116 0.76 -8.16 10.97
C PHE A 116 0.33 -8.96 12.20
N ASP A 117 -0.41 -10.05 12.00
CA ASP A 117 -0.81 -10.93 13.10
C ASP A 117 0.40 -11.72 13.65
N TYR A 118 0.38 -12.02 14.95
CA TYR A 118 1.49 -12.71 15.59
C TYR A 118 1.68 -14.12 15.03
N GLU A 119 2.77 -14.36 14.31
CA GLU A 119 3.08 -15.62 13.62
C GLU A 119 4.56 -16.02 13.79
N LYS A 120 5.02 -17.09 13.13
CA LYS A 120 6.42 -17.53 13.25
C LYS A 120 7.45 -16.45 12.88
N ALA A 121 7.14 -15.57 11.92
CA ALA A 121 8.00 -14.45 11.53
C ALA A 121 8.21 -13.46 12.70
N SER A 122 7.19 -13.24 13.52
CA SER A 122 7.23 -12.34 14.68
C SER A 122 8.38 -12.69 15.63
N VAL A 123 8.54 -13.99 15.95
CA VAL A 123 9.62 -14.47 16.84
C VAL A 123 11.00 -14.22 16.23
N LYS A 124 11.14 -14.41 14.92
CA LYS A 124 12.41 -14.21 14.22
C LYS A 124 12.77 -12.74 14.05
N LEU A 125 11.81 -11.88 13.79
CA LEU A 125 12.03 -10.43 13.73
C LEU A 125 12.43 -9.87 15.09
N LEU A 126 11.83 -10.37 16.18
CA LEU A 126 12.29 -10.06 17.54
C LEU A 126 13.74 -10.53 17.77
N GLU A 127 14.10 -11.75 17.34
CA GLU A 127 15.48 -12.25 17.43
C GLU A 127 16.47 -11.35 16.67
N LYS A 128 16.13 -10.93 15.44
CA LYS A 128 16.95 -9.99 14.65
C LYS A 128 17.15 -8.65 15.36
N LEU A 129 16.07 -8.09 15.91
CA LEU A 129 16.13 -6.85 16.70
C LEU A 129 17.06 -7.01 17.91
N LEU A 130 16.84 -8.03 18.75
CA LEU A 130 17.59 -8.23 19.98
C LEU A 130 19.09 -8.46 19.75
N ARG A 131 19.46 -8.99 18.57
CA ARG A 131 20.85 -9.22 18.17
C ARG A 131 21.45 -8.09 17.34
N GLY A 132 20.65 -7.08 16.97
CA GLY A 132 21.07 -6.01 16.06
C GLY A 132 21.48 -6.52 14.68
N GLU A 133 20.92 -7.64 14.23
CA GLU A 133 21.26 -8.26 12.95
C GLU A 133 20.65 -7.49 11.77
N VAL A 134 21.42 -7.37 10.69
CA VAL A 134 20.96 -6.79 9.42
C VAL A 134 20.32 -7.88 8.57
N ILE A 135 19.10 -7.61 8.11
CA ILE A 135 18.37 -8.40 7.12
C ILE A 135 18.76 -7.86 5.74
N PRO A 136 19.32 -8.69 4.84
CA PRO A 136 19.82 -8.20 3.55
C PRO A 136 18.76 -7.50 2.71
N LYS A 137 17.52 -8.02 2.71
CA LYS A 137 16.42 -7.52 1.90
C LYS A 137 15.07 -7.65 2.61
N LEU A 138 14.22 -6.66 2.40
CA LEU A 138 12.78 -6.70 2.68
C LEU A 138 12.03 -6.34 1.40
N GLU A 139 11.16 -7.22 0.93
CA GLU A 139 10.21 -6.93 -0.15
C GLU A 139 8.81 -6.78 0.43
N VAL A 140 8.08 -5.76 0.00
CA VAL A 140 6.66 -5.59 0.31
C VAL A 140 5.88 -5.45 -0.98
N GLU A 141 4.89 -6.32 -1.17
CA GLU A 141 4.05 -6.36 -2.37
C GLU A 141 2.58 -6.16 -2.04
N LEU A 142 1.94 -5.30 -2.83
CA LEU A 142 0.50 -5.11 -2.81
C LEU A 142 -0.06 -5.62 -4.12
N THR A 143 -1.10 -6.40 -3.98
CA THR A 143 -1.68 -7.13 -5.09
C THR A 143 -3.13 -6.75 -5.33
N VAL A 144 -3.59 -7.02 -6.54
CA VAL A 144 -5.00 -7.02 -6.89
C VAL A 144 -5.33 -8.34 -7.59
N SER A 145 -6.50 -8.89 -7.29
CA SER A 145 -7.03 -10.03 -8.04
C SER A 145 -7.64 -9.56 -9.35
N PHE A 146 -7.19 -10.13 -10.47
CA PHE A 146 -7.73 -9.86 -11.80
C PHE A 146 -7.84 -11.17 -12.59
N ASP A 147 -9.06 -11.54 -13.02
CA ASP A 147 -9.34 -12.77 -13.78
C ASP A 147 -8.71 -14.04 -13.18
N GLY A 148 -8.80 -14.17 -11.85
CA GLY A 148 -8.22 -15.30 -11.11
C GLY A 148 -6.70 -15.26 -10.95
N GLN A 149 -6.02 -14.22 -11.43
CA GLN A 149 -4.59 -13.98 -11.25
C GLN A 149 -4.33 -12.96 -10.14
N ARG A 150 -3.19 -13.12 -9.47
CA ARG A 150 -2.67 -12.15 -8.51
C ARG A 150 -1.67 -11.22 -9.19
N LEU A 151 -2.04 -9.95 -9.38
CA LEU A 151 -1.19 -8.96 -10.02
C LEU A 151 -0.57 -8.01 -8.97
N THR A 152 0.75 -7.91 -8.92
CA THR A 152 1.46 -6.97 -8.03
C THR A 152 1.55 -5.60 -8.70
N TYR A 153 0.75 -4.64 -8.22
CA TYR A 153 0.72 -3.28 -8.76
C TYR A 153 1.62 -2.30 -7.99
N LEU A 154 2.02 -2.64 -6.77
CA LEU A 154 2.94 -1.81 -5.98
C LEU A 154 3.93 -2.70 -5.25
N LYS A 155 5.22 -2.40 -5.42
CA LYS A 155 6.33 -3.12 -4.81
C LYS A 155 7.29 -2.14 -4.14
N TYR A 156 7.66 -2.44 -2.89
CA TYR A 156 8.76 -1.81 -2.18
C TYR A 156 9.90 -2.82 -2.00
N GLU A 157 11.10 -2.45 -2.39
CA GLU A 157 12.31 -3.27 -2.20
C GLU A 157 13.29 -2.48 -1.35
N MET A 158 13.53 -2.95 -0.13
CA MET A 158 14.47 -2.33 0.81
C MET A 158 15.70 -3.21 0.98
N LYS A 159 16.88 -2.59 1.13
CA LYS A 159 18.16 -3.30 1.37
C LYS A 159 18.83 -2.84 2.65
N ASN A 160 19.61 -3.76 3.23
CA ASN A 160 20.32 -3.57 4.50
C ASN A 160 19.35 -3.08 5.58
N VAL A 161 18.35 -3.92 5.84
CA VAL A 161 17.22 -3.62 6.70
C VAL A 161 17.55 -4.01 8.12
N GLN A 162 17.22 -3.16 9.09
CA GLN A 162 17.33 -3.47 10.50
C GLN A 162 15.97 -3.23 11.15
N VAL A 163 15.50 -4.20 11.93
CA VAL A 163 14.35 -3.99 12.81
C VAL A 163 14.82 -3.07 13.94
N VAL A 164 14.14 -1.94 14.14
CA VAL A 164 14.51 -0.91 15.12
C VAL A 164 13.44 -0.69 16.20
N SER A 165 12.22 -1.15 15.96
CA SER A 165 11.16 -1.26 16.97
C SER A 165 10.39 -2.55 16.77
N TYR A 166 9.91 -3.13 17.87
CA TYR A 166 9.05 -4.31 17.86
C TYR A 166 8.06 -4.18 19.02
N ASP A 167 6.79 -4.09 18.69
CA ASP A 167 5.70 -3.86 19.63
C ASP A 167 4.63 -4.94 19.43
N VAL A 168 4.11 -5.48 20.53
CA VAL A 168 3.02 -6.47 20.50
C VAL A 168 1.83 -5.90 21.24
N GLY A 169 0.71 -5.80 20.54
CA GLY A 169 -0.57 -5.36 21.08
C GLY A 169 -1.58 -6.49 21.04
N GLY A 170 -2.30 -6.72 22.13
CA GLY A 170 -3.33 -7.74 22.17
C GLY A 170 -4.32 -7.50 23.30
N VAL A 171 -5.45 -8.18 23.21
CA VAL A 171 -6.48 -8.24 24.24
C VAL A 171 -6.48 -9.65 24.84
N ALA A 172 -6.68 -9.75 26.16
CA ALA A 172 -6.63 -11.02 26.88
C ALA A 172 -7.95 -11.83 26.74
N ASP A 173 -8.47 -11.93 25.52
CA ASP A 173 -9.71 -12.62 25.17
C ASP A 173 -9.50 -13.85 24.28
N GLY A 174 -8.24 -14.17 23.96
CA GLY A 174 -7.85 -15.28 23.09
C GLY A 174 -7.68 -14.89 21.61
N THR A 175 -7.93 -13.63 21.25
CA THR A 175 -7.63 -13.10 19.91
C THR A 175 -6.12 -13.09 19.68
N GLN A 176 -5.70 -13.41 18.45
CA GLN A 176 -4.31 -13.35 18.05
C GLN A 176 -3.78 -11.92 18.21
N PRO A 177 -2.62 -11.72 18.88
CA PRO A 177 -2.03 -10.39 19.02
C PRO A 177 -1.59 -9.83 17.67
N LEU A 178 -1.55 -8.51 17.57
CA LEU A 178 -0.92 -7.79 16.46
C LEU A 178 0.52 -7.44 16.82
N VAL A 179 1.40 -7.58 15.84
CA VAL A 179 2.81 -7.21 15.91
C VAL A 179 3.04 -6.03 15.01
N THR A 180 3.66 -4.98 15.55
CA THR A 180 4.10 -3.80 14.81
C THR A 180 5.62 -3.76 14.81
N VAL A 181 6.23 -3.74 13.63
CA VAL A 181 7.68 -3.65 13.46
C VAL A 181 8.06 -2.40 12.68
N ALA A 182 9.04 -1.65 13.18
CA ALA A 182 9.64 -0.54 12.44
C ALA A 182 10.95 -1.02 11.81
N ASN A 183 11.08 -0.82 10.51
CA ASN A 183 12.23 -1.28 9.73
C ASN A 183 13.02 -0.06 9.23
N ASN A 184 14.24 0.11 9.73
CA ASN A 184 15.20 1.05 9.15
C ASN A 184 15.93 0.38 7.98
N PHE A 185 16.32 1.16 6.97
CA PHE A 185 16.96 0.65 5.77
C PHE A 185 17.93 1.67 5.17
N GLU A 186 18.87 1.16 4.38
CA GLU A 186 19.84 1.98 3.63
C GLU A 186 19.33 2.39 2.26
N GLU A 187 18.60 1.51 1.57
CA GLU A 187 18.09 1.75 0.22
C GLU A 187 16.63 1.32 0.16
N ILE A 188 15.83 2.09 -0.59
CA ILE A 188 14.48 1.71 -0.99
C ILE A 188 14.30 1.95 -2.48
N LYS A 189 13.73 0.98 -3.19
CA LYS A 189 13.16 1.11 -4.53
C LYS A 189 11.65 0.96 -4.42
N VAL A 190 10.93 1.87 -5.06
CA VAL A 190 9.47 1.84 -5.18
C VAL A 190 9.12 1.64 -6.64
N THR A 191 8.29 0.63 -6.91
CA THR A 191 7.83 0.29 -8.26
C THR A 191 6.31 0.27 -8.26
N TYR A 192 5.70 1.08 -9.12
CA TYR A 192 4.27 1.02 -9.44
C TYR A 192 4.10 0.42 -10.83
N SER A 193 3.38 -0.68 -10.93
CA SER A 193 3.16 -1.42 -12.18
C SER A 193 1.80 -1.07 -12.76
N GLU A 194 1.79 -0.60 -14.00
CA GLU A 194 0.58 -0.35 -14.77
C GLU A 194 0.20 -1.60 -15.57
N TYR A 195 -1.07 -1.98 -15.52
CA TYR A 195 -1.63 -3.10 -16.27
C TYR A 195 -2.66 -2.60 -17.28
N ASP A 196 -2.75 -3.26 -18.42
CA ASP A 196 -3.77 -2.97 -19.43
C ASP A 196 -5.13 -3.60 -19.07
N GLU A 197 -6.15 -3.37 -19.91
CA GLU A 197 -7.51 -3.90 -19.73
C GLU A 197 -7.58 -5.44 -19.72
N LYS A 198 -6.49 -6.13 -20.11
CA LYS A 198 -6.38 -7.59 -20.15
C LYS A 198 -5.51 -8.13 -19.00
N GLY A 199 -5.10 -7.28 -18.05
CA GLY A 199 -4.21 -7.67 -16.96
C GLY A 199 -2.76 -7.92 -17.40
N SER A 200 -2.38 -7.50 -18.61
CA SER A 200 -0.99 -7.60 -19.08
C SER A 200 -0.19 -6.38 -18.62
N LEU A 201 1.07 -6.60 -18.24
CA LEU A 201 1.95 -5.51 -17.80
C LEU A 201 2.15 -4.50 -18.94
N ALA A 202 1.74 -3.26 -18.71
CA ALA A 202 1.84 -2.15 -19.64
C ALA A 202 3.12 -1.32 -19.42
N GLY A 203 3.61 -1.25 -18.18
CA GLY A 203 4.83 -0.53 -17.83
C GLY A 203 5.04 -0.38 -16.34
N ASN A 204 6.22 0.14 -15.96
CA ASN A 204 6.58 0.43 -14.57
C ASN A 204 6.93 1.91 -14.41
N VAL A 205 6.47 2.51 -13.32
CA VAL A 205 6.93 3.80 -12.81
C VAL A 205 7.76 3.53 -11.57
N GLU A 206 9.03 3.95 -11.58
CA GLU A 206 9.99 3.59 -10.54
C GLU A 206 10.69 4.82 -9.94
N THR A 207 11.01 4.74 -8.66
CA THR A 207 11.95 5.63 -7.99
C THR A 207 12.81 4.85 -7.01
N SER A 208 14.01 5.34 -6.72
CA SER A 208 14.86 4.76 -5.70
C SER A 208 15.59 5.83 -4.91
N TRP A 209 15.88 5.52 -3.65
CA TRP A 209 16.65 6.39 -2.76
C TRP A 209 17.61 5.55 -1.92
N LYS A 210 18.80 6.10 -1.69
CA LYS A 210 19.81 5.53 -0.80
C LYS A 210 20.24 6.57 0.22
N ARG A 211 20.33 6.15 1.48
CA ARG A 211 20.80 6.97 2.61
C ARG A 211 22.28 7.31 2.41
N GLU A 212 22.61 8.59 2.53
CA GLU A 212 24.00 9.04 2.55
C GLU A 212 24.67 8.49 3.81
N THR A 213 25.63 7.58 3.65
CA THR A 213 26.48 7.12 4.74
C THR A 213 27.41 8.27 5.11
N ALA A 214 27.42 8.67 6.38
CA ALA A 214 28.44 9.59 6.87
C ALA A 214 29.81 8.91 6.69
N LYS A 215 30.71 9.54 5.92
CA LYS A 215 32.11 9.13 5.79
C LYS A 215 32.91 9.55 7.02
#